data_AF-A0A7C5KNL6-F1
#
_entry.id   AF-A0A7C5KNL6-F1
#
_cell.length_a   1.000
_cell.length_b   1.000
_cell.length_c   1.000
_cell.angle_alpha   90.00
_cell.angle_beta   90.00
_cell.angle_gamma   90.00
#
_symmetry.space_group_name_H-M   'P 1'
#
loop_
_entity.id
_entity.type
_entity.pdbx_description
1 polymer ?
#
loop_
_entity_poly.entity_id
_entity_poly.type
_entity_poly.pdbx_seq_one_letter_code
_entity_poly.pdbx_strand_id
1 'polypeptide(L)' 'MTPFKHTPSLPSSLRSSFPIILLASGILLFLWHAAYAFSWTLDDPFISFRYASFLNRGQGLVFNPGERVEGY' A
#
# COMPACT_ATOMS: atom_id res chain seq x y z
N MET A 1 -40.27 -43.21 7.87
CA MET A 1 -38.82 -43.49 7.91
C MET A 1 -38.18 -42.88 6.68
N THR A 2 -37.63 -41.68 6.80
CA THR A 2 -36.89 -40.98 5.74
C THR A 2 -35.40 -41.30 5.88
N PRO A 3 -34.66 -41.59 4.80
CA PRO A 3 -33.22 -41.80 4.90
C PRO A 3 -32.51 -40.45 5.00
N PHE A 4 -31.54 -40.40 5.90
CA PHE A 4 -30.64 -39.28 6.15
C PHE A 4 -29.86 -38.96 4.86
N LYS A 5 -30.05 -37.78 4.26
CA LYS A 5 -29.25 -37.32 3.12
C LYS A 5 -27.83 -37.01 3.60
N HIS A 6 -26.85 -37.74 3.08
CA HIS A 6 -25.44 -37.47 3.28
C HIS A 6 -25.12 -36.08 2.71
N THR A 7 -24.78 -35.11 3.56
CA THR A 7 -24.25 -33.83 3.10
C THR A 7 -22.80 -34.02 2.64
N PRO A 8 -22.42 -33.56 1.44
CA PRO A 8 -21.03 -33.63 1.02
C PRO A 8 -20.22 -32.64 1.86
N SER A 9 -19.35 -33.16 2.73
CA SER A 9 -18.33 -32.37 3.42
C SER A 9 -17.14 -32.16 2.50
N LEU A 10 -16.64 -30.93 2.43
CA LEU A 10 -15.43 -30.61 1.66
C LEU A 10 -14.22 -31.39 2.22
N PRO A 11 -13.28 -31.83 1.37
CA PRO A 11 -12.09 -32.54 1.79
C PRO A 11 -11.26 -31.69 2.79
N SER A 12 -10.73 -32.33 3.83
CA SER A 12 -10.05 -31.69 4.97
C SER A 12 -8.86 -30.81 4.58
N SER A 13 -8.17 -31.15 3.48
CA SER A 13 -7.07 -30.37 2.91
C SER A 13 -7.51 -28.99 2.41
N LEU A 14 -8.71 -28.89 1.83
CA LEU A 14 -9.26 -27.64 1.31
C LEU A 14 -9.62 -26.66 2.43
N ARG A 15 -9.99 -27.20 3.61
CA ARG A 15 -10.32 -26.41 4.80
C ARG A 15 -9.08 -25.82 5.49
N SER A 16 -7.94 -26.52 5.43
CA SER A 16 -6.68 -26.07 6.06
C SER A 16 -5.92 -25.03 5.23
N SER A 17 -6.07 -25.05 3.90
CA SER A 17 -5.39 -24.08 3.01
C SER A 17 -6.12 -22.75 2.91
N PHE A 18 -7.42 -22.72 3.25
CA PHE A 18 -8.27 -21.53 3.17
C PHE A 18 -7.69 -20.29 3.88
N PRO A 19 -7.24 -20.34 5.15
CA PRO A 19 -6.67 -19.16 5.82
C PRO A 19 -5.37 -18.67 5.17
N ILE A 20 -4.55 -19.59 4.64
CA ILE A 20 -3.30 -19.24 3.94
C ILE A 20 -3.62 -18.52 2.64
N ILE A 21 -4.60 -19.00 1.89
CA ILE A 21 -5.05 -18.37 0.64
C ILE A 21 -5.60 -16.97 0.92
N LEU A 22 -6.41 -16.81 1.98
CA LEU A 22 -6.95 -15.52 2.39
C LEU A 22 -5.85 -14.53 2.81
N LEU A 23 -4.84 -15.01 3.56
CA LEU A 23 -3.70 -14.18 3.96
C LEU A 23 -2.86 -13.78 2.74
N ALA A 24 -2.55 -14.73 1.86
CA ALA A 24 -1.78 -14.47 0.64
C ALA A 24 -2.51 -13.49 -0.28
N SER A 25 -3.83 -13.62 -0.46
CA SER A 25 -4.62 -12.68 -1.26
C SER A 25 -4.63 -11.29 -0.63
N GLY A 26 -4.74 -11.19 0.69
CA GLY A 26 -4.66 -9.92 1.42
C GLY A 26 -3.31 -9.22 1.25
N ILE A 27 -2.21 -9.97 1.36
CA ILE A 27 -0.85 -9.44 1.13
C ILE A 27 -0.69 -8.95 -0.31
N LEU A 28 -1.14 -9.74 -1.30
CA LEU A 28 -1.06 -9.35 -2.72
C LEU A 28 -1.85 -8.07 -3.01
N LEU A 29 -3.07 -7.97 -2.47
CA LEU A 29 -3.90 -6.76 -2.59
C LEU A 29 -3.22 -5.54 -1.96
N PHE A 30 -2.64 -5.70 -0.78
CA PHE A 30 -1.91 -4.63 -0.11
C PHE A 30 -0.70 -4.16 -0.92
N LEU A 31 0.12 -5.09 -1.42
CA LEU A 31 1.30 -4.76 -2.22
C LEU A 31 0.94 -4.08 -3.54
N TRP A 32 -0.12 -4.55 -4.20
CA TRP A 32 -0.63 -3.92 -5.43
C TRP A 32 -1.11 -2.48 -5.16
N HIS A 33 -1.90 -2.28 -4.10
CA HIS A 33 -2.36 -0.95 -3.71
C HIS A 33 -1.20 -0.03 -3.32
N ALA A 34 -0.23 -0.52 -2.55
CA ALA A 34 0.95 0.24 -2.17
C ALA A 34 1.78 0.66 -3.40
N ALA A 35 2.01 -0.25 -4.35
CA ALA A 35 2.72 0.05 -5.59
C ALA A 35 1.98 1.09 -6.44
N TYR A 36 0.65 1.00 -6.53
CA TYR A 36 -0.19 1.97 -7.23
C TYR A 36 -0.15 3.36 -6.57
N ALA A 37 -0.24 3.41 -5.24
CA ALA A 37 -0.24 4.66 -4.49
C ALA A 37 1.16 5.29 -4.34
N PHE A 38 2.24 4.53 -4.52
CA PHE A 38 3.61 5.02 -4.30
C PHE A 38 3.99 6.18 -5.23
N SER A 39 3.43 6.21 -6.45
CA SER A 39 3.63 7.32 -7.39
C SER A 39 2.78 8.56 -7.08
N TRP A 40 1.81 8.46 -6.18
CA TRP A 40 0.97 9.59 -5.80
C TRP A 40 1.70 10.45 -4.77
N THR A 41 2.05 11.67 -5.19
CA THR A 41 2.46 12.71 -4.26
C THR A 41 1.19 13.32 -3.68
N LEU A 42 0.98 13.19 -2.38
CA LEU A 42 -0.06 13.94 -1.68
C LEU A 42 0.30 15.43 -1.77
N ASP A 43 -0.66 16.28 -2.13
CA ASP A 43 -0.42 17.73 -2.31
C ASP A 43 0.09 18.39 -1.02
N ASP A 44 -0.43 17.98 0.15
CA ASP A 44 -0.07 18.57 1.43
C ASP A 44 1.44 18.45 1.78
N PRO A 45 2.09 17.27 1.65
CA PRO A 45 3.54 17.16 1.85
C PRO A 45 4.40 17.57 0.65
N PHE A 46 3.83 18.01 -0.48
CA PHE A 46 4.61 18.37 -1.67
C PHE A 46 5.69 19.41 -1.37
N ILE A 47 5.36 20.42 -0.57
CA ILE A 47 6.29 21.48 -0.14
C ILE A 47 7.49 20.87 0.59
N SER A 48 7.23 20.01 1.57
CA SER A 48 8.26 19.31 2.36
C SER A 48 9.16 18.44 1.48
N PHE A 49 8.60 17.68 0.54
CA PHE A 49 9.40 16.83 -0.35
C PHE A 49 10.28 17.64 -1.29
N ARG A 50 9.80 18.78 -1.76
CA ARG A 50 10.60 19.68 -2.59
C ARG A 50 11.80 20.24 -1.82
N TYR A 51 11.58 20.71 -0.59
CA TYR A 51 12.66 21.14 0.29
C TYR A 51 13.67 20.00 0.56
N ALA A 52 13.19 18.79 0.89
CA ALA A 52 14.05 17.64 1.13
C ALA A 52 14.89 17.26 -0.10
N SER A 53 14.30 17.31 -1.30
CA SER A 53 15.00 17.04 -2.56
C SER A 53 16.12 18.05 -2.83
N PHE A 54 15.87 19.34 -2.61
CA PHE A 54 16.89 20.37 -2.78
C PHE A 54 17.97 20.33 -1.70
N LEU A 55 17.60 20.00 -0.47
CA LEU A 55 18.56 19.75 0.60
C LEU A 55 19.48 18.58 0.25
N ASN A 56 18.92 17.45 -0.23
CA ASN A 56 19.67 16.29 -0.68
C ASN A 56 20.59 16.59 -1.88
N ARG A 57 20.24 17.58 -2.71
CA ARG A 57 21.07 18.07 -3.83
C ARG A 57 22.10 19.12 -3.42
N GLY A 58 22.20 19.47 -2.13
CA GLY A 58 23.16 20.45 -1.62
C GLY A 58 22.76 21.92 -1.85
N GLN A 59 21.50 22.19 -2.22
CA GLN A 59 21.00 23.55 -2.47
C GLN A 59 20.41 24.21 -1.22
N GLY A 60 20.26 23.43 -0.14
CA GLY A 60 19.67 23.86 1.12
C GLY A 60 18.15 23.74 1.15
N LEU A 61 17.55 24.26 2.21
CA LEU A 61 16.09 24.34 2.36
C LEU A 61 15.55 25.50 1.51
N VAL A 62 15.53 25.29 0.19
CA VAL A 62 15.00 26.24 -0.80
C VAL A 62 13.85 25.62 -1.59
N PHE A 63 12.83 26.43 -1.92
CA PHE A 63 11.72 26.01 -2.79
C PHE A 63 12.02 26.34 -4.26
N ASN A 64 12.47 27.56 -4.52
CA ASN A 64 12.95 28.04 -5.82
C ASN A 64 14.40 28.53 -5.67
N PRO A 65 15.40 27.80 -6.20
CA PRO A 65 16.80 28.22 -6.11
C PRO A 65 17.00 29.62 -6.71
N GLY A 66 17.60 30.53 -5.93
CA GLY A 66 17.82 31.93 -6.34
C GLY A 66 16.73 32.92 -5.90
N GLU A 67 15.58 32.43 -5.43
CA GLU A 67 14.52 33.26 -4.86
C GLU A 67 14.50 33.15 -3.33
N ARG A 68 14.14 34.25 -2.66
CA ARG A 68 13.83 34.23 -1.22
C ARG A 68 12.33 34.04 -1.06
N VAL A 69 11.93 32.80 -0.82
CA VAL A 69 10.52 32.42 -0.60
C VAL A 69 10.41 31.79 0.78
N GLU A 70 9.43 32.23 1.58
CA GLU A 70 9.08 31.57 2.83
C GLU A 70 8.30 30.28 2.53
N GLY A 71 8.68 29.17 3.19
CA GLY A 71 7.90 27.94 3.18
C GLY A 71 6.90 27.95 4.34
N TYR A 72 5.63 27.68 4.05
CA TYR A 72 4.57 27.50 5.06
C TYR A 72 4.35 26.01 5.36
#